data_AF-A0A835A0L6-F1
#
_entry.id   AF-A0A835A0L6-F1
#
_cell.length_a   1.000
_cell.length_b   1.000
_cell.length_c   1.000
_cell.angle_alpha   90.00
_cell.angle_beta   90.00
_cell.angle_gamma   90.00
#
_symmetry.space_group_name_H-M   'P 1'
#
loop_
_entity.id
_entity.type
_entity.pdbx_description
1 polymer ?
#
loop_
_entity_poly.entity_id
_entity_poly.type
_entity_poly.pdbx_seq_one_letter_code
_entity_poly.pdbx_strand_id
1 'polypeptide(L)'
;MCWTTPQGWVLVKSPPDSSSSSSSATSLWNPRTGGKIALPDVEAEHDGIPIGCKCLLTYKDATHPECFVVLFDYMEPTMWYCKLTAGNGRRGWRRYTYDVGEYEVPPRKPTKDVVSSIAAVQGELFFIASAEEMCAITIPSAYEDDPEFLYFDVSLASFPEGMCSGRTWLVESDDELFLVCVCFVGFDPGNIGAVDVHRMDFSTEAWCRVHDVRDVVFLLEDANMGASCPASPLGLKPNQVYFMNNFMADDGDLCVFDIGLETQEITQVHQHDDLPLYRKPFWIIPPSMLAE
;
A
#
# COMPACT_ATOMS: atom_id res chain seq x y z
N MET A 1 -1.99 -1.41 18.76
CA MET A 1 -1.30 -1.20 17.46
C MET A 1 -2.33 -0.94 16.40
N CYS A 2 -2.02 -0.14 15.38
CA CYS A 2 -2.93 0.07 14.26
C CYS A 2 -2.20 0.23 12.92
N TRP A 3 -2.78 -0.33 11.87
CA TRP A 3 -2.30 -0.25 10.50
C TRP A 3 -3.41 0.25 9.58
N THR A 4 -3.10 1.25 8.76
CA THR A 4 -4.01 1.77 7.74
C THR A 4 -3.96 0.92 6.48
N THR A 5 -5.07 0.84 5.77
CA THR A 5 -5.17 0.19 4.46
C THR A 5 -5.48 1.22 3.38
N PRO A 6 -4.98 1.05 2.13
CA PRO A 6 -5.40 1.87 1.00
C PRO A 6 -6.91 1.90 0.78
N GLN A 7 -7.60 0.82 1.16
CA GLN A 7 -9.06 0.68 1.04
C GLN A 7 -9.84 1.48 2.10
N GLY A 8 -9.16 2.28 2.94
CA GLY A 8 -9.78 3.18 3.92
C GLY A 8 -10.16 2.55 5.25
N TRP A 9 -9.79 1.29 5.49
CA TRP A 9 -9.95 0.63 6.78
C TRP A 9 -8.70 0.75 7.65
N VAL A 10 -8.88 0.52 8.95
CA VAL A 10 -7.78 0.48 9.93
C VAL A 10 -7.85 -0.84 10.69
N LEU A 11 -6.80 -1.65 10.57
CA LEU A 11 -6.64 -2.82 11.42
C LEU A 11 -6.21 -2.35 12.82
N VAL A 12 -6.99 -2.64 13.83
CA VAL A 12 -6.74 -2.28 15.22
C VAL A 12 -6.52 -3.54 16.04
N LYS A 13 -5.37 -3.60 16.72
CA LYS A 13 -5.07 -4.62 17.73
C LYS A 13 -4.94 -3.96 19.10
N SER A 14 -5.89 -4.22 19.98
CA SER A 14 -5.89 -3.83 21.39
C SER A 14 -4.88 -4.68 22.18
N PRO A 15 -4.33 -4.14 23.28
CA PRO A 15 -3.65 -4.96 24.26
C PRO A 15 -4.63 -5.96 24.90
N PRO A 16 -4.15 -7.12 25.38
CA PRO A 16 -5.01 -8.06 26.10
C PRO A 16 -5.50 -7.40 27.40
N ASP A 17 -6.80 -7.27 27.57
CA ASP A 17 -7.41 -6.82 28.83
C ASP A 17 -7.30 -7.94 29.86
N SER A 18 -6.75 -7.66 31.03
CA SER A 18 -6.59 -8.63 32.13
C SER A 18 -7.92 -9.05 32.79
N SER A 19 -9.06 -8.56 32.30
CA SER A 19 -10.37 -8.69 32.94
C SER A 19 -11.50 -9.19 32.03
N SER A 20 -11.26 -9.41 30.73
CA SER A 20 -12.30 -9.87 29.80
C SER A 20 -11.84 -11.12 29.03
N SER A 21 -12.62 -12.20 29.15
CA SER A 21 -12.29 -13.52 28.63
C SER A 21 -12.91 -13.84 27.27
N SER A 22 -13.39 -12.85 26.49
CA SER A 22 -14.15 -13.18 25.27
C SER A 22 -14.33 -12.09 24.21
N SER A 23 -13.58 -10.98 24.20
CA SER A 23 -13.58 -10.06 23.05
C SER A 23 -12.29 -10.22 22.29
N SER A 24 -12.35 -10.56 21.00
CA SER A 24 -11.18 -10.47 20.15
C SER A 24 -10.55 -9.08 20.31
N ALA A 25 -9.27 -9.05 20.63
CA ALA A 25 -8.50 -7.82 20.71
C ALA A 25 -8.20 -7.25 19.31
N THR A 26 -8.56 -7.96 18.24
CA THR A 26 -8.23 -7.59 16.86
C THR A 26 -9.49 -7.32 16.04
N SER A 27 -9.58 -6.13 15.43
CA SER A 27 -10.72 -5.74 14.61
C SER A 27 -10.31 -4.84 13.46
N LEU A 28 -11.00 -4.96 12.32
CA LEU A 28 -10.92 -4.01 11.23
C LEU A 28 -11.96 -2.91 11.48
N TRP A 29 -11.51 -1.67 11.63
CA TRP A 29 -12.34 -0.50 11.95
C TRP A 29 -12.52 0.39 10.72
N ASN A 30 -13.77 0.80 10.48
CA ASN A 30 -14.12 1.79 9.48
C ASN A 30 -14.14 3.18 10.13
N PRO A 31 -13.17 4.07 9.84
CA PRO A 31 -13.08 5.39 10.46
C PRO A 31 -14.25 6.30 10.10
N ARG A 32 -14.92 6.07 8.97
CA ARG A 32 -16.03 6.90 8.48
C ARG A 32 -17.36 6.52 9.14
N THR A 33 -17.66 5.23 9.22
CA THR A 33 -18.97 4.75 9.72
C THR A 33 -18.94 4.36 11.19
N GLY A 34 -17.75 4.17 11.77
CA GLY A 34 -17.57 3.58 13.10
C GLY A 34 -17.77 2.06 13.13
N GLY A 35 -18.11 1.43 11.99
CA GLY A 35 -18.31 -0.01 11.87
C GLY A 35 -17.04 -0.80 12.18
N LYS A 36 -17.20 -2.01 12.72
CA LYS A 36 -16.10 -2.91 13.06
C LYS A 36 -16.37 -4.33 12.57
N ILE A 37 -15.36 -4.95 11.99
CA ILE A 37 -15.34 -6.38 11.67
C ILE A 37 -14.40 -7.05 12.68
N ALA A 38 -14.93 -7.95 13.50
CA ALA A 38 -14.13 -8.71 14.45
C ALA A 38 -13.29 -9.75 13.70
N LEU A 39 -12.00 -9.79 14.02
CA LEU A 39 -11.05 -10.77 13.48
C LEU A 39 -10.63 -11.75 14.58
N PRO A 40 -10.13 -12.94 14.26
CA PRO A 40 -9.47 -13.79 15.25
C PRO A 40 -8.28 -13.05 15.88
N ASP A 41 -7.95 -13.38 17.12
CA ASP A 41 -6.70 -12.91 17.71
C ASP A 41 -5.52 -13.63 17.05
N VAL A 42 -4.42 -12.90 16.91
CA VAL A 42 -3.16 -13.47 16.42
C VAL A 42 -2.65 -14.43 17.49
N GLU A 43 -2.64 -15.72 17.19
CA GLU A 43 -2.16 -16.75 18.11
C GLU A 43 -0.68 -16.52 18.46
N ALA A 44 -0.29 -16.90 19.69
CA ALA A 44 1.07 -16.74 20.19
C ALA A 44 2.13 -17.47 19.33
N GLU A 45 1.72 -18.48 18.56
CA GLU A 45 2.57 -19.27 17.66
C GLU A 45 3.08 -18.47 16.45
N HIS A 46 2.52 -17.29 16.18
CA HIS A 46 2.90 -16.43 15.06
C HIS A 46 3.94 -15.35 15.42
N ASP A 47 4.63 -15.47 16.57
CA ASP A 47 5.61 -14.51 17.12
C ASP A 47 5.10 -13.06 17.31
N GLY A 48 3.79 -12.85 17.16
CA GLY A 48 3.16 -11.53 17.14
C GLY A 48 3.41 -10.77 15.83
N ILE A 49 2.43 -9.99 15.40
CA ILE A 49 2.56 -9.14 14.21
C ILE A 49 3.40 -7.90 14.56
N PRO A 50 4.48 -7.61 13.84
CA PRO A 50 5.33 -6.46 14.11
C PRO A 50 4.62 -5.14 13.80
N ILE A 51 5.01 -4.07 14.50
CA ILE A 51 4.45 -2.72 14.28
C ILE A 51 4.73 -2.25 12.84
N GLY A 52 5.92 -2.56 12.32
CA GLY A 52 6.34 -2.24 10.97
C GLY A 52 5.75 -3.20 9.95
N CYS A 53 4.46 -3.09 9.65
CA CYS A 53 3.84 -3.78 8.52
C CYS A 53 3.17 -2.81 7.56
N LYS A 54 3.14 -3.16 6.27
CA LYS A 54 2.12 -2.69 5.32
C LYS A 54 0.83 -3.45 5.60
N CYS A 55 -0.33 -2.81 5.49
CA CYS A 55 -1.61 -3.47 5.65
C CYS A 55 -2.52 -3.13 4.46
N LEU A 56 -3.19 -4.14 3.92
CA LEU A 56 -4.09 -3.97 2.79
C LEU A 56 -5.22 -5.00 2.84
N LEU A 57 -6.32 -4.68 2.17
CA LEU A 57 -7.40 -5.62 1.88
C LEU A 57 -7.28 -6.09 0.44
N THR A 58 -7.50 -7.38 0.19
CA THR A 58 -7.46 -7.92 -1.19
C THR A 58 -8.60 -7.37 -2.06
N TYR A 59 -9.72 -6.98 -1.46
CA TYR A 59 -10.83 -6.31 -2.12
C TYR A 59 -11.11 -4.95 -1.47
N LYS A 60 -11.59 -3.99 -2.28
CA LYS A 60 -12.05 -2.67 -1.81
C LYS A 60 -13.19 -2.78 -0.78
N ASP A 61 -14.10 -3.73 -0.99
CA ASP A 61 -15.16 -4.05 -0.03
C ASP A 61 -14.70 -5.11 0.97
N ALA A 62 -14.53 -4.70 2.23
CA ALA A 62 -14.17 -5.57 3.34
C ALA A 62 -15.22 -6.66 3.65
N THR A 63 -16.46 -6.50 3.18
CA THR A 63 -17.54 -7.47 3.35
C THR A 63 -17.58 -8.53 2.25
N HIS A 64 -16.74 -8.38 1.21
CA HIS A 64 -16.65 -9.36 0.14
C HIS A 64 -16.29 -10.76 0.69
N PRO A 65 -16.95 -11.84 0.23
CA PRO A 65 -16.79 -13.18 0.79
C PRO A 65 -15.37 -13.73 0.69
N GLU A 66 -14.61 -13.28 -0.32
CA GLU A 66 -13.22 -13.69 -0.55
C GLU A 66 -12.20 -12.61 -0.12
N CYS A 67 -12.62 -11.63 0.69
CA CYS A 67 -11.71 -10.59 1.17
C CYS A 67 -10.81 -11.08 2.29
N PHE A 68 -9.52 -10.83 2.14
CA PHE A 68 -8.49 -11.05 3.15
C PHE A 68 -7.93 -9.70 3.59
N VAL A 69 -7.65 -9.58 4.89
CA VAL A 69 -6.66 -8.61 5.37
C VAL A 69 -5.28 -9.24 5.27
N VAL A 70 -4.32 -8.51 4.73
CA VAL A 70 -2.95 -8.97 4.50
C VAL A 70 -1.96 -7.95 5.05
N LEU A 71 -0.94 -8.44 5.73
CA LEU A 71 0.13 -7.67 6.33
C LEU A 71 1.47 -8.14 5.79
N PHE A 72 2.33 -7.23 5.35
CA PHE A 72 3.71 -7.52 4.93
C PHE A 72 4.68 -6.84 5.89
N ASP A 73 5.63 -7.59 6.43
CA ASP A 73 6.73 -7.01 7.22
C ASP A 73 7.62 -6.13 6.32
N TYR A 74 8.11 -5.01 6.86
CA TYR A 74 9.08 -4.15 6.16
C TYR A 74 10.50 -4.70 6.18
N MET A 75 10.82 -5.60 7.11
CA MET A 75 12.20 -6.02 7.40
C MET A 75 12.48 -7.47 7.01
N GLU A 76 11.45 -8.31 7.01
CA GLU A 76 11.57 -9.74 6.76
C GLU A 76 10.61 -10.16 5.64
N PRO A 77 10.93 -11.20 4.86
CA PRO A 77 10.05 -11.69 3.79
C PRO A 77 8.91 -12.54 4.37
N THR A 78 8.14 -11.95 5.28
CA THR A 78 7.04 -12.59 5.99
C THR A 78 5.77 -11.78 5.80
N MET A 79 4.67 -12.50 5.58
CA MET A 79 3.34 -11.93 5.54
C MET A 79 2.37 -12.68 6.45
N TRP A 80 1.35 -11.96 6.91
CA TRP A 80 0.23 -12.53 7.66
C TRP A 80 -1.06 -12.20 6.94
N TYR A 81 -1.97 -13.17 6.84
CA TYR A 81 -3.26 -12.94 6.22
C TYR A 81 -4.38 -13.62 6.99
N CYS A 82 -5.57 -13.02 6.94
CA CYS A 82 -6.77 -13.55 7.56
C CYS A 82 -7.99 -13.22 6.71
N LYS A 83 -8.83 -14.23 6.46
CA LYS A 83 -10.12 -14.06 5.78
C LYS A 83 -11.08 -13.24 6.65
N LEU A 84 -11.68 -12.18 6.10
CA LEU A 84 -12.54 -11.26 6.85
C LEU A 84 -13.92 -11.86 7.14
N THR A 85 -14.47 -12.63 6.20
CA THR A 85 -15.78 -13.27 6.33
C THR A 85 -15.62 -14.78 6.52
N ALA A 86 -16.51 -15.37 7.31
CA ALA A 86 -16.53 -16.81 7.52
C ALA A 86 -17.41 -17.38 6.41
N GLY A 87 -16.80 -18.08 5.45
CA GLY A 87 -17.51 -19.17 4.79
C GLY A 87 -17.71 -20.34 5.76
N ASN A 88 -17.95 -21.54 5.22
CA ASN A 88 -18.02 -22.77 6.03
C ASN A 88 -16.66 -23.22 6.64
N GLY A 89 -15.61 -22.41 6.53
CA GLY A 89 -14.25 -22.73 6.98
C GLY A 89 -13.84 -22.03 8.29
N ARG A 90 -12.74 -22.49 8.90
CA ARG A 90 -12.13 -21.83 10.07
C ARG A 90 -11.61 -20.44 9.68
N ARG A 91 -11.92 -19.43 10.52
CA ARG A 91 -11.21 -18.15 10.51
C ARG A 91 -9.95 -18.29 11.35
N GLY A 92 -8.82 -17.83 10.84
CA GLY A 92 -7.56 -17.80 11.57
C GLY A 92 -6.53 -16.99 10.80
N TRP A 93 -5.59 -16.38 11.53
CA TRP A 93 -4.39 -15.80 10.93
C TRP A 93 -3.50 -16.92 10.42
N ARG A 94 -2.94 -16.74 9.23
CA ARG A 94 -1.84 -17.56 8.70
C ARG A 94 -0.62 -16.69 8.54
N ARG A 95 0.55 -17.27 8.79
CA ARG A 95 1.86 -16.68 8.47
C ARG A 95 2.46 -17.44 7.31
N TYR A 96 2.99 -16.72 6.35
CA TYR A 96 3.71 -17.27 5.22
C TYR A 96 5.02 -16.51 5.03
N THR A 97 6.12 -17.25 4.89
CA THR A 97 7.44 -16.69 4.56
C THR A 97 7.66 -16.88 3.06
N TYR A 98 7.74 -15.78 2.34
CA TYR A 98 7.98 -15.77 0.90
C TYR A 98 9.47 -15.67 0.58
N ASP A 99 9.80 -15.85 -0.70
CA ASP A 99 11.15 -15.64 -1.23
C ASP A 99 11.03 -14.86 -2.53
N VAL A 100 11.48 -13.62 -2.51
CA VAL A 100 11.49 -12.71 -3.68
C VAL A 100 12.93 -12.37 -4.08
N GLY A 101 13.89 -13.20 -3.67
CA GLY A 101 15.30 -13.02 -3.95
C GLY A 101 16.10 -12.41 -2.79
N GLU A 102 17.36 -12.14 -3.07
CA GLU A 102 18.32 -11.58 -2.12
C GLU A 102 19.16 -10.52 -2.83
N TYR A 103 19.59 -9.49 -2.08
CA TYR A 103 20.53 -8.49 -2.56
C TYR A 103 21.79 -8.45 -1.70
N GLU A 104 22.92 -8.18 -2.34
CA GLU A 104 24.21 -8.05 -1.67
C GLU A 104 24.64 -6.59 -1.65
N VAL A 105 24.87 -6.05 -0.45
CA VAL A 105 25.57 -4.77 -0.27
C VAL A 105 26.92 -5.07 0.38
N PRO A 106 28.02 -5.13 -0.40
CA PRO A 106 29.35 -5.39 0.17
C PRO A 106 29.69 -4.38 1.29
N PRO A 107 30.25 -4.81 2.44
CA PRO A 107 30.77 -6.15 2.76
C PRO A 107 29.77 -7.04 3.55
N ARG A 108 28.47 -6.77 3.50
CA ARG A 108 27.45 -7.50 4.28
C ARG A 108 27.11 -8.84 3.62
N LYS A 109 26.55 -9.75 4.42
CA LYS A 109 25.93 -10.98 3.91
C LYS A 109 24.74 -10.63 3.00
N PRO A 110 24.38 -11.51 2.06
CA PRO A 110 23.12 -11.39 1.32
C PRO A 110 21.97 -11.12 2.27
N THR A 111 21.19 -10.07 1.98
CA THR A 111 19.98 -9.73 2.71
C THR A 111 18.80 -10.17 1.87
N LYS A 112 17.83 -10.86 2.48
CA LYS A 112 16.61 -11.24 1.78
C LYS A 112 15.85 -10.00 1.36
N ASP A 113 15.33 -10.03 0.15
CA ASP A 113 14.51 -8.94 -0.35
C ASP A 113 13.08 -9.05 0.20
N VAL A 114 12.39 -7.91 0.25
CA VAL A 114 11.04 -7.78 0.80
C VAL A 114 10.14 -7.06 -0.18
N VAL A 115 8.86 -7.39 -0.16
CA VAL A 115 7.88 -6.74 -1.05
C VAL A 115 7.82 -5.24 -0.74
N SER A 116 8.39 -4.42 -1.64
CA SER A 116 8.56 -2.97 -1.42
C SER A 116 7.30 -2.17 -1.78
N SER A 117 6.83 -2.22 -3.03
CA SER A 117 5.59 -1.56 -3.44
C SER A 117 4.54 -2.59 -3.81
N ILE A 118 3.32 -2.43 -3.29
CA ILE A 118 2.23 -3.40 -3.43
C ILE A 118 0.88 -2.70 -3.54
N ALA A 119 -0.01 -3.23 -4.38
CA ALA A 119 -1.42 -2.84 -4.44
C ALA A 119 -2.31 -4.08 -4.56
N ALA A 120 -3.54 -3.98 -4.07
CA ALA A 120 -4.54 -5.02 -4.24
C ALA A 120 -5.54 -4.62 -5.33
N VAL A 121 -5.73 -5.46 -6.33
CA VAL A 121 -6.71 -5.25 -7.41
C VAL A 121 -7.57 -6.50 -7.53
N GLN A 122 -8.87 -6.36 -7.34
CA GLN A 122 -9.87 -7.43 -7.50
C GLN A 122 -9.53 -8.78 -6.83
N GLY A 123 -8.92 -8.76 -5.64
CA GLY A 123 -8.59 -9.98 -4.89
C GLY A 123 -7.15 -10.45 -5.02
N GLU A 124 -6.41 -9.93 -5.99
CA GLU A 124 -5.00 -10.24 -6.24
C GLU A 124 -4.10 -9.12 -5.72
N LEU A 125 -2.89 -9.48 -5.31
CA LEU A 125 -1.89 -8.52 -4.84
C LEU A 125 -0.77 -8.40 -5.87
N PHE A 126 -0.54 -7.20 -6.38
CA PHE A 126 0.50 -6.94 -7.36
C PHE A 126 1.67 -6.24 -6.69
N PHE A 127 2.89 -6.72 -6.92
CA PHE A 127 4.11 -6.02 -6.52
C PHE A 127 5.14 -5.97 -7.64
N ILE A 128 6.05 -5.00 -7.53
CA ILE A 128 7.18 -4.81 -8.45
C ILE A 128 8.32 -5.72 -7.97
N ALA A 129 8.65 -6.76 -8.75
CA ALA A 129 9.73 -7.68 -8.42
C ALA A 129 11.08 -7.13 -8.91
N SER A 130 11.10 -6.54 -10.10
CA SER A 130 12.26 -5.84 -10.65
C SER A 130 11.84 -4.72 -11.60
N ALA A 131 12.79 -4.09 -12.28
CA ALA A 131 12.50 -3.04 -13.26
C ALA A 131 11.68 -3.57 -14.47
N GLU A 132 11.81 -4.86 -14.80
CA GLU A 132 11.19 -5.49 -15.98
C GLU A 132 10.27 -6.66 -15.60
N GLU A 133 9.97 -6.85 -14.32
CA GLU A 133 9.20 -8.00 -13.84
C GLU A 133 8.26 -7.59 -12.70
N MET A 134 7.03 -8.09 -12.76
CA MET A 134 6.03 -7.99 -11.71
C MET A 134 5.62 -9.37 -11.21
N CYS A 135 4.99 -9.39 -10.05
CA CYS A 135 4.38 -10.59 -9.52
C CYS A 135 2.96 -10.31 -9.03
N ALA A 136 2.05 -11.20 -9.39
CA ALA A 136 0.72 -11.31 -8.81
C ALA A 136 0.74 -12.37 -7.70
N ILE A 137 0.14 -12.07 -6.55
CA ILE A 137 -0.06 -13.02 -5.46
C ILE A 137 -1.55 -13.30 -5.35
N THR A 138 -1.91 -14.57 -5.47
CA THR A 138 -3.27 -15.06 -5.26
C THR A 138 -3.32 -15.82 -3.94
N ILE A 139 -4.22 -15.41 -3.04
CA ILE A 139 -4.45 -16.13 -1.78
C ILE A 139 -5.64 -17.09 -2.00
N PRO A 140 -5.41 -18.41 -1.98
CA PRO A 140 -6.48 -19.37 -2.21
C PRO A 140 -7.54 -19.30 -1.11
N SER A 141 -8.80 -19.55 -1.49
CA SER A 141 -9.93 -19.57 -0.56
C SER A 141 -9.88 -20.78 0.39
N ALA A 142 -9.23 -21.85 -0.04
CA ALA A 142 -9.00 -23.05 0.74
C ALA A 142 -7.95 -22.78 1.82
N TYR A 143 -8.32 -23.07 3.08
CA TYR A 143 -7.52 -22.71 4.24
C TYR A 143 -6.14 -23.39 4.28
N GLU A 144 -5.98 -24.55 3.64
CA GLU A 144 -4.74 -25.35 3.66
C GLU A 144 -3.75 -24.97 2.56
N ASP A 145 -4.20 -24.27 1.52
CA ASP A 145 -3.37 -24.02 0.33
C ASP A 145 -2.47 -22.79 0.56
N ASP A 146 -1.23 -22.87 0.11
CA ASP A 146 -0.29 -21.76 0.23
C ASP A 146 -0.57 -20.66 -0.82
N PRO A 147 -0.21 -19.40 -0.54
CA PRO A 147 -0.33 -18.30 -1.50
C PRO A 147 0.48 -18.58 -2.77
N GLU A 148 -0.11 -18.33 -3.93
CA GLU A 148 0.52 -18.56 -5.23
C GLU A 148 1.16 -17.26 -5.74
N PHE A 149 2.40 -17.36 -6.24
CA PHE A 149 3.17 -16.25 -6.78
C PHE A 149 3.36 -16.47 -8.29
N LEU A 150 2.80 -15.58 -9.09
CA LEU A 150 2.89 -15.62 -10.55
C LEU A 150 3.70 -14.42 -11.05
N TYR A 151 4.91 -14.69 -11.52
CA TYR A 151 5.80 -13.69 -12.12
C TYR A 151 5.50 -13.54 -13.61
N PHE A 152 5.56 -12.30 -14.09
CA PHE A 152 5.40 -11.97 -15.50
C PHE A 152 6.26 -10.76 -15.87
N ASP A 153 6.74 -10.77 -17.11
CA ASP A 153 7.57 -9.69 -17.66
C ASP A 153 6.71 -8.45 -17.88
N VAL A 154 7.28 -7.27 -17.67
CA VAL A 154 6.62 -6.00 -17.92
C VAL A 154 7.56 -5.04 -18.63
N SER A 155 7.04 -4.36 -19.65
CA SER A 155 7.80 -3.30 -20.33
C SER A 155 8.12 -2.14 -19.38
N LEU A 156 9.43 -1.86 -19.21
CA LEU A 156 9.93 -0.79 -18.34
C LEU A 156 9.32 0.58 -18.72
N ALA A 157 8.80 1.30 -17.73
CA ALA A 157 8.47 2.71 -17.88
C ALA A 157 9.77 3.53 -17.96
N SER A 158 10.03 4.17 -19.11
CA SER A 158 11.23 4.99 -19.30
C SER A 158 11.19 6.23 -18.41
N PHE A 159 12.30 6.55 -17.75
CA PHE A 159 12.44 7.84 -17.07
C PHE A 159 12.39 9.02 -18.06
N PRO A 160 11.80 10.16 -17.66
CA PRO A 160 11.88 11.38 -18.44
C PRO A 160 13.32 11.85 -18.69
N GLU A 161 13.51 12.70 -19.70
CA GLU A 161 14.82 13.24 -20.04
C GLU A 161 15.46 13.97 -18.84
N GLY A 162 16.72 13.64 -18.54
CA GLY A 162 17.47 14.23 -17.42
C GLY A 162 17.25 13.53 -16.07
N MET A 163 16.43 12.47 -16.02
CA MET A 163 16.15 11.69 -14.82
C MET A 163 16.68 10.26 -14.97
N CYS A 164 17.15 9.66 -13.86
CA CYS A 164 17.65 8.28 -13.87
C CYS A 164 17.39 7.52 -12.56
N SER A 165 16.65 8.13 -11.65
CA SER A 165 16.25 7.51 -10.38
C SER A 165 14.90 8.06 -9.95
N GLY A 166 14.28 7.40 -8.98
CA GLY A 166 12.98 7.79 -8.49
C GLY A 166 12.47 6.83 -7.43
N ARG A 167 11.25 7.09 -6.98
CA ARG A 167 10.51 6.21 -6.07
C ARG A 167 9.18 5.84 -6.71
N THR A 168 8.75 4.62 -6.49
CA THR A 168 7.57 4.04 -7.14
C THR A 168 6.52 3.61 -6.12
N TRP A 169 5.26 3.77 -6.52
CA TRP A 169 4.09 3.32 -5.79
C TRP A 169 3.12 2.64 -6.74
N LEU A 170 2.58 1.50 -6.31
CA LEU A 170 1.40 0.91 -6.91
C LEU A 170 0.15 1.46 -6.23
N VAL A 171 -0.85 1.81 -7.05
CA VAL A 171 -2.14 2.34 -6.61
C VAL A 171 -3.23 1.56 -7.33
N GLU A 172 -4.18 1.02 -6.57
CA GLU A 172 -5.45 0.55 -7.17
C GLU A 172 -6.42 1.73 -7.28
N SER A 173 -7.07 1.85 -8.42
CA SER A 173 -8.16 2.81 -8.62
C SER A 173 -9.14 2.28 -9.66
N ASP A 174 -10.41 2.16 -9.27
CA ASP A 174 -11.50 1.66 -10.11
C ASP A 174 -11.17 0.32 -10.79
N ASP A 175 -10.61 -0.62 -10.02
CA ASP A 175 -10.17 -1.94 -10.48
C ASP A 175 -9.04 -1.92 -11.53
N GLU A 176 -8.44 -0.76 -11.79
CA GLU A 176 -7.24 -0.61 -12.62
C GLU A 176 -5.99 -0.45 -11.73
N LEU A 177 -4.88 -1.01 -12.18
CA LEU A 177 -3.57 -0.90 -11.52
C LEU A 177 -2.79 0.29 -12.10
N PHE A 178 -2.35 1.19 -11.23
CA PHE A 178 -1.51 2.32 -11.60
C PHE A 178 -0.13 2.23 -10.95
N LEU A 179 0.88 2.70 -11.69
CA LEU A 179 2.24 2.94 -11.22
C LEU A 179 2.48 4.45 -11.19
N VAL A 180 2.78 4.98 -10.01
CA VAL A 180 3.19 6.37 -9.82
C VAL A 180 4.69 6.42 -9.59
N CYS A 181 5.40 7.19 -10.42
CA CYS A 181 6.85 7.37 -10.36
C CYS A 181 7.17 8.82 -10.03
N VAL A 182 7.66 9.07 -8.81
CA VAL A 182 8.29 10.36 -8.48
C VAL A 182 9.75 10.29 -8.93
N CYS A 183 10.08 11.00 -10.00
CA CYS A 183 11.36 10.92 -10.69
C CYS A 183 12.28 12.05 -10.24
N PHE A 184 13.54 11.71 -9.99
CA PHE A 184 14.56 12.63 -9.49
C PHE A 184 15.51 13.06 -10.61
N VAL A 185 15.96 14.32 -10.55
CA VAL A 185 17.03 14.80 -11.42
C VAL A 185 18.34 14.14 -10.98
N GLY A 186 18.94 13.33 -11.85
CA GLY A 186 20.08 12.50 -11.48
C GLY A 186 19.75 11.51 -10.34
N PHE A 187 20.57 11.52 -9.28
CA PHE A 187 20.41 10.68 -8.07
C PHE A 187 20.16 11.53 -6.82
N ASP A 188 19.47 12.66 -6.96
CA ASP A 188 19.16 13.58 -5.86
C ASP A 188 17.67 13.52 -5.47
N PRO A 189 17.30 12.76 -4.42
CA PRO A 189 15.92 12.68 -3.96
C PRO A 189 15.34 14.02 -3.47
N GLY A 190 16.16 15.05 -3.22
CA GLY A 190 15.71 16.40 -2.91
C GLY A 190 15.30 17.21 -4.15
N ASN A 191 15.58 16.70 -5.35
CA ASN A 191 15.33 17.39 -6.61
C ASN A 191 14.36 16.59 -7.48
N ILE A 192 13.06 16.76 -7.19
CA ILE A 192 11.98 16.14 -7.96
C ILE A 192 11.89 16.82 -9.32
N GLY A 193 12.12 16.05 -10.38
CA GLY A 193 12.09 16.53 -11.76
C GLY A 193 10.71 16.36 -12.43
N ALA A 194 10.05 15.24 -12.18
CA ALA A 194 8.71 14.94 -12.69
C ALA A 194 8.00 13.91 -11.82
N VAL A 195 6.67 13.85 -11.97
CA VAL A 195 5.84 12.77 -11.45
C VAL A 195 5.09 12.17 -12.62
N ASP A 196 5.35 10.90 -12.90
CA ASP A 196 4.67 10.17 -13.97
C ASP A 196 3.66 9.20 -13.40
N VAL A 197 2.51 9.12 -14.06
CA VAL A 197 1.47 8.15 -13.75
C VAL A 197 1.29 7.24 -14.95
N HIS A 198 1.37 5.94 -14.71
CA HIS A 198 1.15 4.90 -15.70
C HIS A 198 0.03 3.99 -15.28
N ARG A 199 -0.74 3.49 -16.23
CA ARG A 199 -1.72 2.44 -16.04
C ARG A 199 -1.18 1.13 -16.61
N MET A 200 -1.33 0.02 -15.90
CA MET A 200 -1.01 -1.31 -16.41
C MET A 200 -1.98 -1.71 -17.53
N ASP A 201 -1.45 -2.14 -18.67
CA ASP A 201 -2.20 -2.91 -19.66
C ASP A 201 -1.83 -4.39 -19.54
N PHE A 202 -2.66 -5.17 -18.86
CA PHE A 202 -2.45 -6.61 -18.70
C PHE A 202 -2.53 -7.42 -20.00
N SER A 203 -3.08 -6.84 -21.09
CA SER A 203 -3.13 -7.53 -22.38
C SER A 203 -1.79 -7.50 -23.13
N THR A 204 -1.00 -6.46 -22.87
CA THR A 204 0.31 -6.24 -23.49
C THR A 204 1.46 -6.28 -22.47
N GLU A 205 1.14 -6.47 -21.19
CA GLU A 205 2.06 -6.46 -20.06
C GLU A 205 2.98 -5.21 -20.09
N ALA A 206 2.36 -4.04 -20.22
CA ALA A 206 3.06 -2.78 -20.41
C ALA A 206 2.46 -1.63 -19.60
N TRP A 207 3.35 -0.76 -19.11
CA TRP A 207 2.98 0.49 -18.46
C TRP A 207 2.64 1.58 -19.48
N CYS A 208 1.39 2.00 -19.52
CA CYS A 208 0.90 3.07 -20.40
C CYS A 208 0.82 4.39 -19.64
N ARG A 209 1.62 5.39 -20.02
CA ARG A 209 1.56 6.72 -19.40
C ARG A 209 0.17 7.34 -19.59
N VAL A 210 -0.37 7.92 -18.53
CA VAL A 210 -1.68 8.60 -18.51
C VAL A 210 -1.54 10.02 -17.98
N HIS A 211 -2.37 10.92 -18.49
CA HIS A 211 -2.41 12.33 -18.08
C HIS A 211 -3.73 12.71 -17.38
N ASP A 212 -4.62 11.73 -17.20
CA ASP A 212 -5.94 11.91 -16.60
C ASP A 212 -6.37 10.64 -15.85
N VAL A 213 -6.58 10.75 -14.54
CA VAL A 213 -7.13 9.70 -13.66
C VAL A 213 -8.57 10.00 -13.23
N ARG A 214 -9.27 10.90 -13.95
CA ARG A 214 -10.67 11.29 -13.72
C ARG A 214 -10.88 11.98 -12.37
N ASP A 215 -12.04 11.81 -11.74
CA ASP A 215 -12.42 12.42 -10.46
C ASP A 215 -11.77 11.71 -9.25
N VAL A 216 -10.48 11.40 -9.36
CA VAL A 216 -9.71 10.67 -8.35
C VAL A 216 -8.44 11.43 -8.01
N VAL A 217 -7.97 11.28 -6.78
CA VAL A 217 -6.63 11.66 -6.36
C VAL A 217 -5.85 10.44 -5.90
N PHE A 218 -4.54 10.47 -6.09
CA PHE A 218 -3.63 9.46 -5.55
C PHE A 218 -2.89 10.02 -4.34
N LEU A 219 -2.85 9.24 -3.27
CA LEU A 219 -2.21 9.56 -2.01
C LEU A 219 -1.07 8.57 -1.79
N LEU A 220 0.18 9.05 -1.77
CA LEU A 220 1.36 8.21 -1.64
C LEU A 220 1.90 8.26 -0.20
N GLU A 221 2.02 7.11 0.44
CA GLU A 221 2.60 6.97 1.78
C GLU A 221 4.11 6.69 1.70
N ASP A 222 4.84 7.06 2.76
CA ASP A 222 6.29 6.84 2.86
C ASP A 222 6.67 5.34 2.82
N ALA A 223 5.73 4.46 3.14
CA ALA A 223 5.90 3.01 3.14
C ALA A 223 5.82 2.36 1.75
N ASN A 224 5.92 3.13 0.65
CA ASN A 224 5.70 2.65 -0.72
C ASN A 224 4.28 2.04 -0.94
N MET A 225 3.32 2.46 -0.10
CA MET A 225 1.90 2.17 -0.21
C MET A 225 1.18 3.34 -0.88
N GLY A 226 0.38 3.05 -1.90
CA GLY A 226 -0.41 4.03 -2.61
C GLY A 226 -1.90 3.78 -2.40
N ALA A 227 -2.68 4.85 -2.35
CA ALA A 227 -4.12 4.76 -2.16
C ALA A 227 -4.86 5.78 -3.03
N SER A 228 -6.09 5.45 -3.44
CA SER A 228 -6.92 6.31 -4.28
C SER A 228 -8.21 6.70 -3.57
N CYS A 229 -8.70 7.92 -3.81
CA CYS A 229 -10.03 8.32 -3.35
C CYS A 229 -10.73 9.30 -4.30
N PRO A 230 -12.07 9.33 -4.29
CA PRO A 230 -12.83 10.30 -5.07
C PRO A 230 -12.51 11.74 -4.65
N ALA A 231 -12.23 12.60 -5.62
CA ALA A 231 -11.80 13.98 -5.36
C ALA A 231 -12.98 14.88 -4.98
N SER A 232 -14.00 14.97 -5.87
CA SER A 232 -15.13 15.89 -5.71
C SER A 232 -15.90 15.71 -4.38
N PRO A 233 -16.23 14.48 -3.92
CA PRO A 233 -16.91 14.29 -2.64
C PRO A 233 -16.11 14.73 -1.42
N LEU A 234 -14.79 14.82 -1.54
CA LEU A 234 -13.86 15.23 -0.48
C LEU A 234 -13.42 16.69 -0.62
N GLY A 235 -13.91 17.42 -1.63
CA GLY A 235 -13.50 18.80 -1.91
C GLY A 235 -12.06 18.92 -2.38
N LEU A 236 -11.47 17.83 -2.87
CA LEU A 236 -10.13 17.81 -3.45
C LEU A 236 -10.20 18.17 -4.93
N LYS A 237 -9.09 18.66 -5.48
CA LYS A 237 -8.98 18.86 -6.94
C LYS A 237 -8.70 17.49 -7.58
N PRO A 238 -9.49 17.08 -8.58
CA PRO A 238 -9.28 15.80 -9.27
C PRO A 238 -7.97 15.80 -10.05
N ASN A 239 -7.53 14.61 -10.45
CA ASN A 239 -6.35 14.41 -11.28
C ASN A 239 -5.03 14.91 -10.64
N GLN A 240 -4.90 14.67 -9.33
CA GLN A 240 -3.72 15.09 -8.55
C GLN A 240 -3.09 13.94 -7.77
N VAL A 241 -1.77 14.04 -7.56
CA VAL A 241 -0.99 13.15 -6.71
C VAL A 241 -0.49 13.94 -5.48
N TYR A 242 -0.74 13.40 -4.30
CA TYR A 242 -0.31 13.97 -3.02
C TYR A 242 0.73 13.07 -2.36
N PHE A 243 1.84 13.66 -1.94
CA PHE A 243 2.88 12.94 -1.21
C PHE A 243 3.70 13.88 -0.35
N MET A 244 4.27 13.37 0.74
CA MET A 244 5.22 14.12 1.55
C MET A 244 6.60 14.05 0.90
N ASN A 245 7.28 15.18 0.77
CA ASN A 245 8.69 15.20 0.39
C ASN A 245 9.54 14.81 1.60
N ASN A 246 9.67 13.51 1.83
CA ASN A 246 10.40 12.95 2.98
C ASN A 246 11.40 11.86 2.58
N PHE A 247 11.94 11.95 1.35
CA PHE A 247 12.84 10.95 0.78
C PHE A 247 14.22 10.90 1.45
N MET A 248 14.67 12.01 2.04
CA MET A 248 15.94 12.09 2.78
C MET A 248 15.71 12.45 4.25
N ALA A 249 15.08 13.61 4.49
CA ALA A 249 14.65 14.09 5.81
C ALA A 249 13.17 14.45 5.72
N ASP A 250 12.46 14.42 6.86
CA ASP A 250 11.09 14.93 6.90
C ASP A 250 11.13 16.46 6.90
N ASP A 251 11.05 17.05 5.71
CA ASP A 251 11.08 18.50 5.51
C ASP A 251 9.73 19.16 5.85
N GLY A 252 8.71 18.35 6.18
CA GLY A 252 7.35 18.82 6.45
C GLY A 252 6.63 19.37 5.23
N ASP A 253 7.14 19.07 4.03
CA ASP A 253 6.63 19.58 2.76
C ASP A 253 5.63 18.60 2.13
N LEU A 254 4.39 19.05 1.97
CA LEU A 254 3.38 18.38 1.16
C LEU A 254 3.54 18.81 -0.29
N CYS A 255 3.82 17.84 -1.16
CA CYS A 255 3.83 18.01 -2.60
C CYS A 255 2.49 17.61 -3.19
N VAL A 256 1.94 18.49 -4.04
CA VAL A 256 0.73 18.26 -4.83
C VAL A 256 1.11 18.40 -6.29
N PHE A 257 1.01 17.31 -7.05
CA PHE A 257 1.30 17.29 -8.47
C PHE A 257 0.00 17.17 -9.27
N ASP A 258 -0.22 18.10 -10.20
CA ASP A 258 -1.31 18.04 -11.16
C ASP A 258 -0.88 17.23 -12.39
N ILE A 259 -1.55 16.10 -12.61
CA ILE A 259 -1.16 15.13 -13.64
C ILE A 259 -1.39 15.69 -15.05
N GLY A 260 -2.44 16.47 -15.23
CA GLY A 260 -2.82 17.00 -16.55
C GLY A 260 -2.03 18.24 -16.95
N LEU A 261 -1.72 19.11 -15.98
CA LEU A 261 -0.91 20.31 -16.19
C LEU A 261 0.60 20.05 -16.07
N GLU A 262 0.99 18.90 -15.51
CA GLU A 262 2.37 18.55 -15.18
C GLU A 262 3.04 19.61 -14.29
N THR A 263 2.28 20.15 -13.32
CA THR A 263 2.75 21.19 -12.40
C THR A 263 2.78 20.71 -10.96
N GLN A 264 3.79 21.13 -10.21
CA GLN A 264 3.93 20.83 -8.78
C GLN A 264 3.70 22.09 -7.93
N GLU A 265 2.91 21.93 -6.88
CA GLU A 265 2.78 22.86 -5.76
C GLU A 265 3.37 22.22 -4.50
N ILE A 266 4.12 23.01 -3.72
CA ILE A 266 4.71 22.55 -2.45
C ILE A 266 4.19 23.46 -1.35
N THR A 267 3.66 22.84 -0.28
CA THR A 267 3.17 23.54 0.91
C THR A 267 3.79 22.93 2.16
N GLN A 268 4.45 23.74 2.98
CA GLN A 268 4.96 23.29 4.27
C GLN A 268 3.79 23.12 5.26
N VAL A 269 3.60 21.90 5.78
CA VAL A 269 2.47 21.54 6.65
C VAL A 269 2.85 21.38 8.13
N HIS A 270 4.13 21.22 8.46
CA HIS A 270 4.63 21.27 9.84
C HIS A 270 6.09 21.73 9.92
N GLN A 271 6.47 22.24 11.09
CA GLN A 271 7.85 22.62 11.41
C GLN A 271 8.49 21.58 12.35
N HIS A 272 9.79 21.35 12.16
CA HIS A 272 10.54 20.32 12.87
C HIS A 272 10.80 20.65 14.36
N ASP A 273 10.70 21.92 14.76
CA ASP A 273 11.28 22.41 16.01
C ASP A 273 10.41 22.19 17.27
N ASP A 274 9.12 21.87 17.15
CA ASP A 274 8.21 21.89 18.32
C ASP A 274 7.43 20.60 18.61
N LEU A 275 7.50 19.57 17.75
CA LEU A 275 6.73 18.34 17.95
C LEU A 275 7.57 17.09 17.66
N PRO A 276 7.86 16.23 18.67
CA PRO A 276 8.33 14.88 18.38
C PRO A 276 7.21 14.13 17.66
N LEU A 277 7.30 14.03 16.34
CA LEU A 277 6.43 13.16 15.55
C LEU A 277 6.76 11.71 15.91
N TYR A 278 5.94 11.10 16.78
CA TYR A 278 6.04 9.67 17.11
C TYR A 278 5.72 8.77 15.91
N ARG A 279 5.07 9.31 14.88
CA ARG A 279 4.75 8.64 13.61
C ARG A 279 4.83 9.65 12.48
N LYS A 280 5.43 9.26 11.36
CA LYS A 280 5.40 10.04 10.11
C LYS A 280 3.94 10.26 9.64
N PRO A 281 3.66 11.34 8.89
CA PRO A 281 2.33 11.55 8.31
C PRO A 281 1.88 10.32 7.51
N PHE A 282 0.60 9.97 7.61
CA PHE A 282 -0.01 8.86 6.89
C PHE A 282 -1.41 9.26 6.44
N TRP A 283 -1.90 8.63 5.37
CA TRP A 283 -3.19 8.98 4.80
C TRP A 283 -4.30 8.17 5.48
N ILE A 284 -5.43 8.81 5.76
CA ILE A 284 -6.65 8.12 6.17
C ILE A 284 -7.71 8.42 5.12
N ILE A 285 -8.01 7.41 4.30
CA ILE A 285 -9.07 7.50 3.31
C ILE A 285 -10.39 7.07 3.95
N PRO A 286 -11.45 7.87 3.89
CA PRO A 286 -12.78 7.39 4.22
C PRO A 286 -13.24 6.41 3.12
N PRO A 287 -13.66 5.18 3.44
CA PRO A 287 -14.08 4.21 2.43
C PRO A 287 -15.26 4.75 1.61
N SER A 288 -15.27 4.46 0.30
CA SER A 288 -16.30 4.91 -0.63
C SER A 288 -17.67 4.35 -0.26
N MET A 289 -18.72 5.17 -0.38
CA MET A 289 -20.09 4.66 -0.40
C MET A 289 -20.28 3.98 -1.76
N LEU A 290 -20.86 2.78 -1.79
CA LEU A 290 -21.67 2.43 -2.96
C LEU A 290 -22.79 3.46 -2.98
N ALA A 291 -22.92 4.23 -4.07
CA ALA A 291 -24.10 5.06 -4.25
C ALA A 291 -25.32 4.13 -4.24
N GLU A 292 -26.27 4.38 -3.33
CA GLU A 292 -27.61 3.78 -3.38
C GLU A 292 -28.37 4.26 -4.64
#